data_AF-X0UX32-F1
#
_entry.id   AF-X0UX32-F1
#
_cell.length_a   1.000
_cell.length_b   1.000
_cell.length_c   1.000
_cell.angle_alpha   90.00
_cell.angle_beta   90.00
_cell.angle_gamma   90.00
#
_symmetry.space_group_name_H-M   'P 1'
#
loop_
_entity.id
_entity.type
_entity.pdbx_description
1 polymer ?
#
loop_
_entity_poly.entity_id
_entity_poly.type
_entity_poly.pdbx_seq_one_letter_code
_entity_poly.pdbx_strand_id
1 'polypeptide(L)' 'EWYFVPIDAMPIYLQFIAYILPLSHGDPLINGIITKGKSVFGFDFYVLLIVSMILVVFSFILFKRRKYEV' A
#
# COMPACT_ATOMS: atom_id res chain seq x y z
N GLU A 1 15.43 4.86 -14.08
CA GLU A 1 14.02 5.15 -13.72
C GLU A 1 13.12 3.95 -14.04
N TRP A 2 13.41 2.77 -13.48
CA TRP A 2 12.74 1.49 -13.84
C TRP A 2 12.01 0.86 -12.65
N TYR A 3 11.58 1.65 -11.66
CA TYR A 3 11.17 1.09 -10.38
C TYR A 3 9.68 0.69 -10.31
N PHE A 4 8.83 1.14 -11.26
CA PHE A 4 7.40 0.85 -11.23
C PHE A 4 6.87 0.45 -12.62
N VAL A 5 6.46 -0.80 -12.75
CA VAL A 5 5.60 -1.25 -13.84
C VAL A 5 4.17 -0.79 -13.52
N PRO A 6 3.45 -0.15 -14.46
CA PRO A 6 2.05 0.22 -14.24
C PRO A 6 1.23 -1.03 -13.92
N ILE A 7 0.36 -0.96 -12.90
CA ILE A 7 -0.47 -2.11 -12.50
C ILE A 7 -1.30 -2.61 -13.69
N ASP A 8 -1.84 -1.70 -14.49
CA ASP A 8 -2.64 -2.00 -15.69
C ASP A 8 -1.86 -2.80 -16.75
N ALA A 9 -0.53 -2.71 -16.76
CA ALA A 9 0.35 -3.43 -17.69
C ALA A 9 0.79 -4.81 -17.17
N MET A 10 0.47 -5.16 -15.92
CA MET A 10 0.83 -6.45 -15.34
C MET A 10 -0.18 -7.56 -15.71
N PRO A 11 0.26 -8.83 -15.80
CA PRO A 11 -0.65 -9.97 -15.88
C PRO A 11 -1.58 -10.06 -14.66
N ILE A 12 -2.80 -10.59 -14.85
CA ILE A 12 -3.88 -10.56 -13.84
C ILE A 12 -3.44 -11.09 -12.45
N TYR A 13 -2.63 -12.15 -12.43
CA TYR A 13 -2.15 -12.78 -11.19
C TYR A 13 -1.18 -11.88 -10.42
N LEU A 14 -0.36 -11.10 -11.14
CA LEU A 14 0.55 -10.12 -10.56
C LEU A 14 -0.18 -8.88 -10.09
N GLN A 15 -1.25 -8.47 -10.79
CA GLN A 15 -2.10 -7.35 -10.38
C GLN A 15 -2.72 -7.59 -9.00
N PHE A 16 -3.23 -8.79 -8.72
CA PHE A 16 -3.77 -9.13 -7.40
C PHE A 16 -2.75 -8.94 -6.27
N ILE A 17 -1.51 -9.38 -6.48
CA ILE A 17 -0.44 -9.23 -5.49
C ILE A 17 -0.06 -7.75 -5.35
N ALA A 18 0.06 -7.03 -6.46
CA ALA A 18 0.38 -5.61 -6.48
C ALA A 18 -0.68 -4.78 -5.74
N TYR A 19 -1.97 -5.10 -5.88
CA TYR A 19 -3.06 -4.42 -5.17
C TYR A 19 -3.05 -4.64 -3.65
N ILE A 20 -2.31 -5.62 -3.15
CA ILE A 20 -2.15 -5.84 -1.70
C ILE A 20 -0.93 -5.07 -1.18
N LEU A 21 0.05 -4.77 -2.05
CA LEU A 21 1.28 -4.12 -1.66
C LEU A 21 1.08 -2.60 -1.50
N PRO A 22 1.42 -2.02 -0.34
CA PRO A 22 1.30 -0.57 -0.13
C PRO A 22 2.20 0.22 -1.09
N LEU A 23 3.37 -0.33 -1.44
CA LEU A 23 4.31 0.29 -2.38
C LEU A 23 3.69 0.52 -3.77
N SER A 24 2.80 -0.34 -4.23
CA SER A 24 2.17 -0.24 -5.56
C SER A 24 1.15 0.90 -5.66
N HIS A 25 0.67 1.42 -4.53
CA HIS A 25 -0.29 2.54 -4.49
C HIS A 25 0.37 3.90 -4.29
N GLY A 26 1.64 3.94 -3.88
CA GLY A 26 2.35 5.20 -3.59
C GLY A 26 2.57 6.07 -4.82
N ASP A 27 3.10 5.49 -5.90
CA ASP A 27 3.36 6.19 -7.16
C ASP A 27 2.08 6.73 -7.85
N PRO A 28 1.00 5.95 -8.06
CA PRO A 28 -0.22 6.45 -8.67
C PRO A 28 -0.94 7.50 -7.82
N LEU A 29 -0.82 7.46 -6.49
CA LEU A 29 -1.35 8.50 -5.61
C LEU A 29 -0.57 9.81 -5.79
N ILE A 30 0.77 9.76 -5.73
CA ILE A 30 1.61 10.95 -5.90
C ILE A 30 1.42 11.54 -7.30
N ASN A 31 1.49 10.71 -8.34
CA ASN A 31 1.30 11.15 -9.72
C ASN A 31 -0.14 11.62 -9.96
N GLY A 32 -1.15 10.99 -9.37
CA GLY A 32 -2.56 11.41 -9.47
C GLY A 32 -2.81 12.80 -8.85
N ILE A 33 -2.19 13.07 -7.71
CA ILE A 33 -2.26 14.39 -7.05
C ILE A 33 -1.54 15.45 -7.88
N ILE A 34 -0.31 15.16 -8.34
CA ILE A 34 0.54 16.12 -9.05
C ILE A 34 0.03 16.42 -10.46
N THR A 35 -0.38 15.40 -11.22
CA THR A 35 -0.69 15.56 -12.66
C THR A 35 -2.16 15.83 -12.94
N LYS A 36 -3.09 15.33 -12.08
CA LYS A 36 -4.53 15.43 -12.33
C LYS A 36 -5.26 16.36 -11.35
N GLY A 37 -4.54 17.00 -10.43
CA GLY A 37 -5.14 17.84 -9.38
C GLY A 37 -6.18 17.07 -8.54
N LYS A 38 -6.06 15.74 -8.48
CA LYS A 38 -7.01 14.89 -7.77
C LYS A 38 -6.88 15.09 -6.27
N SER A 39 -8.02 15.03 -5.58
CA SER A 39 -8.07 15.10 -4.12
C SER A 39 -7.18 14.02 -3.50
N VAL A 40 -6.42 14.40 -2.46
CA VAL A 40 -5.58 13.51 -1.66
C VAL A 40 -6.41 12.42 -0.99
N PHE A 41 -7.68 12.69 -0.69
CA PHE A 41 -8.61 11.75 -0.05
C PHE A 41 -9.27 10.78 -1.05
N GLY A 42 -8.48 10.20 -1.95
CA GLY A 42 -8.93 9.24 -2.95
C GLY A 42 -8.95 7.78 -2.45
N PHE A 43 -9.33 6.86 -3.32
CA PHE A 43 -9.33 5.42 -3.05
C PHE A 43 -7.97 4.92 -2.54
N ASP A 44 -6.88 5.29 -3.21
CA ASP A 44 -5.52 4.89 -2.84
C ASP A 44 -5.13 5.33 -1.43
N PHE A 45 -5.60 6.51 -0.99
CA PHE A 45 -5.35 7.01 0.37
C PHE A 45 -6.03 6.16 1.44
N TYR A 46 -7.29 5.79 1.23
CA TYR A 46 -8.02 4.93 2.18
C TYR A 46 -7.44 3.51 2.22
N VAL A 47 -7.02 2.96 1.08
CA VAL A 47 -6.34 1.66 1.02
C VAL A 47 -5.04 1.71 1.83
N LEU A 48 -4.19 2.72 1.60
CA LEU A 48 -2.94 2.89 2.35
C LEU A 48 -3.18 3.07 3.85
N LEU A 49 -4.22 3.81 4.24
CA LEU A 49 -4.59 4.02 5.64
C LEU A 49 -5.00 2.72 6.32
N ILE A 50 -5.83 1.91 5.67
CA ILE A 50 -6.27 0.60 6.20
C ILE A 50 -5.08 -0.35 6.33
N VAL A 51 -4.24 -0.44 5.29
CA VAL A 51 -3.03 -1.29 5.31
C VAL A 51 -2.09 -0.88 6.43
N SER A 52 -1.89 0.43 6.64
CA SER A 52 -1.07 0.97 7.74
C SER A 52 -1.64 0.58 9.11
N MET A 53 -2.96 0.73 9.30
CA MET A 53 -3.60 0.37 10.57
C MET A 53 -3.45 -1.12 10.88
N ILE A 54 -3.62 -1.99 9.88
CA ILE A 54 -3.44 -3.44 10.03
C ILE A 54 -1.98 -3.76 10.39
N LEU A 55 -1.00 -3.18 9.70
CA LEU A 55 0.43 -3.39 9.97
C LEU A 55 0.82 -2.98 11.39
N VAL A 56 0.30 -1.85 11.88
CA VAL A 56 0.56 -1.38 13.25
C VAL A 56 -0.03 -2.33 14.28
N VAL A 57 -1.28 -2.77 14.10
CA VAL A 57 -1.93 -3.73 15.01
C VAL A 57 -1.18 -5.07 15.01
N PHE A 58 -0.81 -5.57 13.83
CA PHE A 58 -0.09 -6.84 13.70
C PHE A 58 1.29 -6.77 14.33
N SER A 59 2.01 -5.66 14.12
CA SER A 59 3.29 -5.37 14.78
C SER A 59 3.12 -5.37 16.30
N PHE A 60 2.12 -4.67 16.82
CA PHE A 60 1.84 -4.62 18.26
C PHE A 60 1.57 -6.01 18.86
N ILE A 61 0.79 -6.85 18.16
CA ILE A 61 0.53 -8.24 18.58
C ILE A 61 1.84 -9.05 18.59
N LEU A 62 2.64 -8.95 17.53
CA LEU A 62 3.94 -9.63 17.43
C LEU A 62 4.89 -9.24 18.57
N PHE A 63 5.01 -7.94 18.83
CA PHE A 63 5.82 -7.41 19.93
C PHE A 63 5.33 -7.87 21.30
N LYS A 64 4.01 -7.90 21.53
CA LYS A 64 3.45 -8.45 22.76
C LYS A 64 3.78 -9.93 22.89
N ARG A 65 3.52 -10.75 21.87
CA ARG A 65 3.78 -12.20 21.91
C ARG A 65 5.25 -12.52 22.17
N ARG A 66 6.18 -11.81 21.52
CA ARG A 66 7.62 -11.97 21.73
C ARG A 66 8.07 -11.67 23.17
N LYS A 67 7.33 -10.82 23.90
CA LYS A 67 7.63 -10.50 25.30
C LYS A 67 7.17 -11.58 26.30
N TYR A 68 6.35 -12.53 25.88
CA TYR A 68 5.93 -13.69 26.69
C TYR A 68 6.80 -14.94 26.42
N GLU A 69 7.74 -14.87 25.47
CA GLU A 69 8.74 -15.90 25.16
C GLU A 69 10.09 -15.66 25.88
N VAL A 70 10.06 -14.99 27.05
CA VAL A 70 11.21 -14.85 27.98
C VAL A 70 10.87 -15.44 29.33
#